data_AF-A0A3G2CJW2-F1
#
_entry.id   AF-A0A3G2CJW2-F1
#
_cell.length_a   1.000
_cell.length_b   1.000
_cell.length_c   1.000
_cell.angle_alpha   90.00
_cell.angle_beta   90.00
_cell.angle_gamma   90.00
#
_symmetry.space_group_name_H-M   'P 1'
#
loop_
_entity.id
_entity.type
_entity.pdbx_description
1 polymer ?
#
loop_
_entity_poly.entity_id
_entity_poly.type
_entity_poly.pdbx_seq_one_letter_code
_entity_poly.pdbx_strand_id
1 'polypeptide(L)'
;YFLDWWNFLDVVILSLYLAAFALRLLLAGLAHVHCQDTRNDTACHYFTSAERSEWRSEDPQFLAEVLFAITSMLSFTRLAYILPAHESLGTLQISIGKMIDDMIRFMFILMIILTAFLCGLNNIYVPYQETERL
;
A
#
# COMPACT_ATOMS: atom_id res chain seq x y z
N TYR A 1 -9.73 2.42 -22.72
CA TYR A 1 -9.10 1.54 -21.73
C TYR A 1 -9.34 2.07 -20.31
N PHE A 2 -8.81 3.24 -19.92
CA PHE A 2 -8.94 3.76 -18.55
C PHE A 2 -10.33 4.25 -18.11
N LEU A 3 -11.33 4.28 -19.00
CA LEU A 3 -12.69 4.69 -18.66
C LEU A 3 -13.42 3.63 -17.83
N ASP A 4 -13.04 2.36 -17.96
CA ASP A 4 -13.58 1.29 -17.14
C ASP A 4 -12.80 1.21 -15.82
N TRP A 5 -13.48 1.52 -14.72
CA TRP A 5 -12.93 1.46 -13.35
C TRP A 5 -12.25 0.15 -13.03
N TRP A 6 -12.85 -0.93 -13.50
CA TRP A 6 -12.36 -2.28 -13.39
C TRP A 6 -11.02 -2.48 -14.08
N ASN A 7 -10.93 -2.01 -15.30
CA ASN A 7 -9.72 -2.11 -16.07
C ASN A 7 -8.58 -1.24 -15.50
N PHE A 8 -8.93 -0.08 -14.95
CA PHE A 8 -7.99 0.73 -14.16
C PHE A 8 -7.50 -0.02 -12.92
N LEU A 9 -8.40 -0.63 -12.14
CA LEU A 9 -8.06 -1.46 -10.97
C LEU A 9 -7.11 -2.60 -11.38
N ASP A 10 -7.35 -3.22 -12.52
CA ASP A 10 -6.51 -4.31 -13.03
C ASP A 10 -5.08 -3.87 -13.34
N VAL A 11 -4.93 -2.71 -14.00
CA VAL A 11 -3.64 -2.08 -14.25
C VAL A 11 -2.93 -1.76 -12.94
N VAL A 12 -3.65 -1.24 -11.95
CA VAL A 12 -3.07 -0.96 -10.63
C VAL A 12 -2.55 -2.23 -9.98
N ILE A 13 -3.32 -3.32 -9.92
CA ILE A 13 -2.88 -4.61 -9.36
C ILE A 13 -1.63 -5.12 -10.08
N LEU A 14 -1.64 -5.14 -11.41
CA LEU A 14 -0.51 -5.62 -12.21
C LEU A 14 0.74 -4.75 -11.99
N SER A 15 0.56 -3.43 -11.92
CA SER A 15 1.66 -2.49 -11.66
C SER A 15 2.28 -2.68 -10.27
N LEU A 16 1.45 -2.95 -9.25
CA LEU A 16 1.93 -3.21 -7.88
C LEU A 16 2.67 -4.56 -7.78
N TYR A 17 2.19 -5.59 -8.48
CA TYR A 17 2.93 -6.86 -8.58
C TYR A 17 4.29 -6.67 -9.26
N LEU A 18 4.33 -5.93 -10.36
CA LEU A 18 5.57 -5.63 -11.07
C LEU A 18 6.52 -4.83 -10.18
N ALA A 19 6.02 -3.83 -9.45
CA ALA A 19 6.80 -3.02 -8.53
C ALA A 19 7.38 -3.87 -7.38
N ALA A 20 6.56 -4.72 -6.74
CA ALA A 20 7.03 -5.60 -5.67
C ALA A 20 8.10 -6.58 -6.17
N PHE A 21 7.93 -7.13 -7.37
CA PHE A 21 8.91 -8.03 -7.98
C PHE A 21 10.20 -7.30 -8.38
N ALA A 22 10.09 -6.11 -8.98
CA ALA A 22 11.23 -5.28 -9.34
C ALA A 22 12.05 -4.88 -8.11
N LEU A 23 11.39 -4.56 -6.98
CA LEU A 23 12.06 -4.22 -5.73
C LEU A 23 12.87 -5.40 -5.19
N ARG A 24 12.34 -6.62 -5.25
CA ARG A 24 13.08 -7.85 -4.90
C ARG A 24 14.24 -8.13 -5.85
N LEU A 25 14.07 -7.91 -7.15
CA LEU A 25 15.15 -8.06 -8.12
C LEU A 25 16.27 -7.05 -7.90
N LEU A 26 15.93 -5.79 -7.60
CA LEU A 26 16.89 -4.75 -7.27
C LEU A 26 17.70 -5.14 -6.03
N LEU A 27 17.05 -5.66 -5.00
CA LEU A 27 17.71 -6.16 -3.79
C LEU A 27 18.63 -7.34 -4.07
N ALA A 28 18.17 -8.33 -4.85
CA ALA A 28 18.99 -9.47 -5.24
C ALA A 28 20.20 -9.02 -6.09
N GLY A 29 20.01 -8.05 -6.98
CA GLY A 29 21.07 -7.47 -7.81
C GLY A 29 22.09 -6.68 -6.99
N LEU A 30 21.63 -5.83 -6.07
CA LEU A 30 22.50 -5.10 -5.14
C LEU A 30 23.28 -6.07 -4.25
N ALA A 31 22.64 -7.11 -3.71
CA ALA A 31 23.31 -8.14 -2.94
C ALA A 31 24.40 -8.86 -3.76
N HIS A 32 24.09 -9.21 -5.03
CA HIS A 32 25.05 -9.88 -5.91
C HIS A 32 26.27 -9.00 -6.21
N VAL A 33 26.05 -7.75 -6.63
CA VAL A 33 27.14 -6.80 -6.94
C VAL A 33 27.98 -6.51 -5.70
N HIS A 34 27.34 -6.25 -4.56
CA HIS A 34 28.04 -5.84 -3.34
C HIS A 34 28.86 -6.98 -2.72
N CYS A 35 28.34 -8.22 -2.76
CA CYS A 35 29.07 -9.39 -2.28
C CYS A 35 30.12 -9.90 -3.29
N GLN A 36 30.00 -9.57 -4.58
CA GLN A 36 31.02 -9.88 -5.59
C GLN A 36 32.23 -8.94 -5.48
N ASP A 37 32.00 -7.65 -5.19
CA ASP A 37 33.05 -6.63 -5.13
C ASP A 37 33.77 -6.62 -3.78
N THR A 38 33.04 -6.76 -2.65
CA THR A 38 33.62 -6.63 -1.30
C THR A 38 33.15 -7.75 -0.37
N ARG A 39 33.71 -8.96 -0.56
CA ARG A 39 33.31 -10.21 0.13
C ARG A 39 33.39 -10.19 1.68
N ASN A 40 34.06 -9.21 2.27
CA ASN A 40 34.29 -9.12 3.73
C ASN A 40 33.70 -7.85 4.38
N ASP A 41 32.91 -7.06 3.66
CA ASP A 41 32.34 -5.82 4.22
C ASP A 41 31.00 -6.08 4.93
N THR A 42 30.78 -5.32 6.01
CA THR A 42 29.57 -5.36 6.86
C THR A 42 28.27 -5.18 6.09
N ALA A 43 28.32 -4.49 4.95
CA ALA A 43 27.18 -4.28 4.07
C ALA A 43 26.77 -5.54 3.28
N CYS A 44 27.70 -6.44 2.90
CA CYS A 44 27.30 -7.74 2.31
C CYS A 44 26.59 -8.62 3.35
N HIS A 45 27.06 -8.61 4.61
CA HIS A 45 26.38 -9.27 5.72
C HIS A 45 24.98 -8.67 5.95
N TYR A 46 24.81 -7.35 5.82
CA TYR A 46 23.52 -6.71 5.96
C TYR A 46 22.49 -7.22 4.92
N PHE A 47 22.87 -7.30 3.65
CA PHE A 47 21.94 -7.74 2.59
C PHE A 47 21.67 -9.25 2.56
N THR A 48 22.62 -10.08 3.02
CA THR A 48 22.48 -11.55 2.95
C THR A 48 22.04 -12.21 4.25
N SER A 49 22.35 -11.61 5.40
CA SER A 49 22.23 -12.27 6.71
C SER A 49 21.82 -11.34 7.86
N ALA A 50 21.43 -10.08 7.59
CA ALA A 50 20.80 -9.26 8.63
C ALA A 50 19.47 -9.89 9.05
N GLU A 51 19.29 -10.00 10.37
CA GLU A 51 17.99 -10.37 10.93
C GLU A 51 16.96 -9.24 10.69
N ARG A 52 15.68 -9.61 10.63
CA ARG A 52 14.57 -8.66 10.43
C ARG A 52 14.53 -7.54 11.49
N SER A 53 15.11 -7.80 12.67
CA SER A 53 15.26 -6.84 13.77
C SER A 53 16.26 -5.72 13.47
N GLU A 54 17.25 -5.97 12.61
CA GLU A 54 18.31 -5.01 12.26
C GLU A 54 17.98 -4.18 11.02
N TRP A 55 16.85 -4.48 10.37
CA TRP A 55 16.38 -3.77 9.19
C TRP A 55 15.98 -2.34 9.53
N ARG A 56 16.48 -1.39 8.74
CA ARG A 56 16.04 0.00 8.80
C ARG A 56 14.59 0.09 8.35
N SER A 57 13.83 1.03 8.92
CA SER A 57 12.42 1.25 8.57
C SER A 57 12.19 1.61 7.10
N GLU A 58 13.24 2.05 6.42
CA GLU A 58 13.25 2.45 5.01
C GLU A 58 13.71 1.32 4.06
N ASP A 59 13.93 0.10 4.58
CA ASP A 59 14.49 -0.98 3.77
C ASP A 59 13.54 -1.38 2.63
N PRO A 60 14.03 -1.43 1.38
CA PRO A 60 13.21 -1.79 0.23
C PRO A 60 12.65 -3.21 0.33
N GLN A 61 13.26 -4.10 1.12
CA GLN A 61 12.75 -5.46 1.31
C GLN A 61 11.43 -5.47 2.10
N PHE A 62 11.33 -4.64 3.14
CA PHE A 62 10.10 -4.47 3.91
C PHE A 62 9.00 -3.87 3.04
N LEU A 63 9.32 -2.85 2.24
CA LEU A 63 8.38 -2.26 1.29
C LEU A 63 7.90 -3.28 0.25
N ALA A 64 8.78 -4.16 -0.24
CA ALA A 64 8.42 -5.21 -1.20
C ALA A 64 7.44 -6.22 -0.58
N GLU A 65 7.65 -6.62 0.67
CA GLU A 65 6.75 -7.51 1.41
C GLU A 65 5.37 -6.88 1.60
N VAL A 66 5.32 -5.62 2.04
CA VAL A 66 4.07 -4.89 2.26
C VAL A 66 3.30 -4.72 0.94
N LEU A 67 3.98 -4.29 -0.12
CA LEU A 67 3.37 -4.16 -1.45
C LEU A 67 2.83 -5.50 -1.95
N PHE A 68 3.58 -6.58 -1.79
CA PHE A 68 3.14 -7.92 -2.19
C PHE A 68 1.90 -8.38 -1.39
N ALA A 69 1.86 -8.12 -0.08
CA ALA A 69 0.72 -8.46 0.76
C ALA A 69 -0.55 -7.67 0.35
N ILE A 70 -0.43 -6.35 0.20
CA ILE A 70 -1.54 -5.49 -0.25
C ILE A 70 -2.05 -5.94 -1.62
N THR A 71 -1.14 -6.19 -2.57
CA THR A 71 -1.51 -6.62 -3.92
C THR A 71 -2.20 -7.97 -3.92
N SER A 72 -1.77 -8.89 -3.07
CA SER A 72 -2.41 -10.20 -2.92
C SER A 72 -3.83 -10.09 -2.36
N MET A 73 -4.07 -9.16 -1.42
CA MET A 73 -5.41 -8.87 -0.93
C MET A 73 -6.29 -8.24 -2.02
N LEU A 74 -5.77 -7.26 -2.76
CA LEU A 74 -6.49 -6.61 -3.87
C LEU A 74 -6.79 -7.58 -5.01
N SER A 75 -5.99 -8.63 -5.21
CA SER A 75 -6.23 -9.63 -6.24
C SER A 75 -7.53 -10.40 -6.03
N PHE A 76 -8.02 -10.53 -4.79
CA PHE A 76 -9.33 -11.11 -4.52
C PHE A 76 -10.48 -10.25 -5.05
N THR A 77 -10.29 -8.94 -5.24
CA THR A 77 -11.27 -8.07 -5.89
C THR A 77 -11.56 -8.53 -7.32
N ARG A 78 -10.63 -9.25 -7.97
CA ARG A 78 -10.90 -9.86 -9.28
C ARG A 78 -12.00 -10.92 -9.25
N LEU A 79 -12.28 -11.55 -8.11
CA LEU A 79 -13.41 -12.50 -8.02
C LEU A 79 -14.76 -11.79 -8.24
N ALA A 80 -14.85 -10.49 -7.91
CA ALA A 80 -16.01 -9.66 -8.21
C ALA A 80 -16.29 -9.52 -9.72
N TYR A 81 -15.34 -9.85 -10.61
CA TYR A 81 -15.56 -9.89 -12.06
C TYR A 81 -16.42 -11.05 -12.53
N ILE A 82 -16.49 -12.12 -11.75
CA ILE A 82 -17.20 -13.35 -12.13
C ILE A 82 -18.66 -13.29 -11.67
N LEU A 83 -18.95 -12.51 -10.63
CA LEU A 83 -20.29 -12.35 -10.05
C LEU A 83 -21.38 -11.87 -11.03
N PRO A 84 -21.11 -10.97 -12.01
CA PRO A 84 -22.11 -10.55 -13.00
C PRO A 84 -22.62 -11.67 -13.90
N ALA A 85 -21.91 -12.80 -13.99
CA ALA A 85 -22.32 -13.94 -14.82
C ALA A 85 -23.58 -14.64 -14.29
N HIS A 86 -23.93 -14.44 -13.03
CA HIS A 86 -25.16 -14.95 -12.42
C HIS A 86 -26.24 -13.85 -12.36
N GLU A 87 -27.44 -14.17 -12.85
CA GLU A 87 -28.57 -13.23 -12.98
C GLU A 87 -28.95 -12.55 -11.65
N SER A 88 -28.95 -13.30 -10.53
CA SER A 88 -29.27 -12.76 -9.21
C SER A 88 -28.12 -11.97 -8.56
N LEU A 89 -26.87 -12.39 -8.77
CA LEU A 89 -25.69 -11.76 -8.16
C LEU A 89 -25.25 -10.49 -8.90
N GLY A 90 -25.46 -10.44 -10.22
CA GLY A 90 -25.15 -9.26 -11.03
C GLY A 90 -26.01 -8.04 -10.67
N THR A 91 -27.31 -8.24 -10.45
CA THR A 91 -28.21 -7.14 -10.02
C THR A 91 -27.85 -6.62 -8.63
N LEU A 92 -27.45 -7.51 -7.71
CA LEU A 92 -26.98 -7.15 -6.38
C LEU A 92 -25.68 -6.33 -6.45
N GLN A 93 -24.71 -6.73 -7.28
CA GLN A 93 -23.46 -6.02 -7.46
C GLN A 93 -23.65 -4.60 -8.01
N ILE A 94 -24.61 -4.40 -8.92
CA ILE A 94 -24.95 -3.07 -9.44
C ILE A 94 -25.55 -2.18 -8.34
N SER A 95 -26.41 -2.75 -7.48
CA SER A 95 -26.99 -2.03 -6.34
C SER A 95 -25.90 -1.58 -5.36
N ILE A 96 -25.00 -2.49 -4.98
CA ILE A 96 -23.86 -2.19 -4.11
C ILE A 96 -22.97 -1.11 -4.72
N GLY A 97 -22.69 -1.18 -6.03
CA GLY A 97 -21.89 -0.16 -6.72
C GLY A 97 -22.46 1.25 -6.59
N LYS A 98 -23.80 1.40 -6.71
CA LYS A 98 -24.46 2.70 -6.51
C LYS A 98 -24.44 3.18 -5.06
N MET A 99 -24.59 2.27 -4.10
CA MET A 99 -24.50 2.61 -2.67
C MET A 99 -23.09 3.08 -2.29
N ILE A 100 -22.05 2.48 -2.86
CA ILE A 100 -20.66 2.89 -2.63
C ILE A 100 -20.42 4.31 -3.18
N ASP A 101 -20.95 4.65 -4.36
CA ASP A 101 -20.80 6.01 -4.92
C ASP A 101 -21.40 7.08 -3.98
N ASP A 102 -22.57 6.80 -3.41
CA ASP A 102 -23.20 7.69 -2.43
C ASP A 102 -22.37 7.80 -1.13
N MET A 103 -21.86 6.66 -0.63
CA MET A 103 -21.02 6.63 0.55
C MET A 103 -19.71 7.41 0.37
N ILE A 104 -19.07 7.35 -0.81
CA ILE A 104 -17.84 8.11 -1.09
C ILE A 104 -18.08 9.61 -0.97
N ARG A 105 -19.24 10.11 -1.43
CA ARG A 105 -19.59 11.54 -1.30
C ARG A 105 -19.74 11.96 0.16
N PHE A 106 -20.36 11.10 0.98
CA PHE A 106 -20.47 11.36 2.41
C PHE A 106 -19.10 11.33 3.11
N MET A 107 -18.24 10.36 2.77
CA MET A 107 -16.87 10.27 3.28
C MET A 107 -16.04 11.52 2.96
N PHE A 108 -16.23 12.13 1.78
CA PHE A 108 -15.54 13.37 1.44
C PHE A 108 -15.89 14.53 2.39
N ILE A 109 -17.17 14.70 2.73
CA ILE A 109 -17.62 15.71 3.70
C ILE A 109 -17.04 15.41 5.09
N LEU A 110 -17.07 14.14 5.51
CA LEU A 110 -16.48 13.72 6.78
C LEU A 110 -14.99 14.01 6.87
N MET A 111 -14.22 13.79 5.80
CA MET A 111 -12.80 14.10 5.76
C MET A 111 -12.53 15.59 5.99
N ILE A 112 -13.32 16.48 5.35
CA ILE A 112 -13.20 17.93 5.55
C ILE A 112 -13.44 18.30 7.02
N ILE A 113 -14.53 17.78 7.60
CA ILE A 113 -14.87 18.01 9.00
C ILE A 113 -13.73 17.49 9.90
N LEU A 114 -13.30 16.25 9.70
CA LEU A 114 -12.25 15.61 10.50
C LEU A 114 -10.94 16.40 10.45
N THR A 115 -10.53 16.86 9.27
CA THR A 115 -9.32 17.68 9.12
C THR A 115 -9.44 19.03 9.83
N ALA A 116 -10.58 19.71 9.73
CA ALA A 116 -10.82 20.96 10.45
C ALA A 116 -10.72 20.77 11.98
N PHE A 117 -11.31 19.68 12.50
CA PHE A 117 -11.17 19.29 13.89
C PHE A 117 -9.72 18.94 14.26
N LEU A 118 -9.01 18.17 13.42
CA LEU A 118 -7.61 17.81 13.64
C LEU A 118 -6.71 19.04 13.74
N CYS A 119 -6.91 20.02 12.85
CA CYS A 119 -6.19 21.29 12.90
C CYS A 119 -6.52 22.10 14.17
N GLY A 120 -7.79 22.14 14.57
CA GLY A 120 -8.23 22.81 15.80
C GLY A 120 -7.62 22.18 17.05
N LEU A 121 -7.67 20.85 17.16
CA LEU A 121 -7.07 20.10 18.26
C LEU A 121 -5.55 20.26 18.27
N ASN A 122 -4.88 20.10 17.13
CA ASN A 122 -3.43 20.28 17.04
C ASN A 122 -3.00 21.66 17.56
N ASN A 123 -3.70 22.72 17.16
CA ASN A 123 -3.41 24.08 17.64
C ASN A 123 -3.60 24.24 19.16
N ILE A 124 -4.59 23.56 19.74
CA ILE A 124 -4.82 23.58 21.21
C ILE A 124 -3.76 22.78 21.96
N TYR A 125 -3.32 21.64 21.42
CA TYR A 125 -2.42 20.71 22.11
C TYR A 125 -0.92 21.01 21.93
N VAL A 126 -0.52 21.73 20.88
CA VAL A 126 0.89 22.12 20.63
C VAL A 126 1.54 22.77 21.86
N PRO A 127 0.93 23.77 22.54
CA PRO A 127 1.54 24.40 23.72
C PRO A 127 1.77 23.44 24.91
N TYR A 128 0.93 22.42 25.06
CA TYR A 128 1.08 21.44 26.13
C TYR A 128 2.25 20.48 25.88
N GLN A 129 2.51 20.12 24.62
CA GLN A 129 3.67 19.29 24.26
C GLN A 129 5.00 20.02 24.53
N GLU A 130 5.04 21.33 24.32
CA GLU A 130 6.23 22.15 24.62
C GLU A 130 6.50 22.23 26.13
N THR A 131 5.43 22.23 26.94
CA THR A 131 5.52 22.35 28.41
C THR A 131 6.04 21.06 29.07
N GLU A 132 5.75 19.87 28.52
CA GLU A 132 6.34 18.61 29.00
C GLU A 132 7.82 18.42 28.62
N ARG A 133 8.33 19.20 27.65
CA ARG A 133 9.74 19.10 27.19
C ARG A 133 10.71 20.01 27.95
N LEU A 134 10.22 20.91 28.80
CA LEU A 134 11.00 21.81 29.66
C LEU A 134 11.13 21.24 31.08
#